data_AF-A0A150XTH4-F1
#
_entry.id   AF-A0A150XTH4-F1
#
_cell.length_a   1.000
_cell.length_b   1.000
_cell.length_c   1.000
_cell.angle_alpha   90.00
_cell.angle_beta   90.00
_cell.angle_gamma   90.00
#
_symmetry.space_group_name_H-M   'P 1'
#
loop_
_entity.id
_entity.type
_entity.pdbx_description
1 polymer ?
#
loop_
_entity_poly.entity_id
_entity_poly.type
_entity_poly.pdbx_seq_one_letter_code
_entity_poly.pdbx_strand_id
1 'polypeptide(L)'
;MRALSQSNFLKIIEGKDYDFLINGFAFSLKESVHLSNGQFHSPHIYHFKNCRFPELVVSESDISSHWIFENCQFNEVAIESSRVANIEFENCVISDLVYKFNPDAGALRIHACKIDHLEYLSNSKFHSLHIGCNNLLDKVNILNNGIDNTSTSEFYLCPEKFNAIRVERLTASKMEIGTFGEYSNLFLNEIHADHLLLRNCHSKNSKVVFKKIKPKSESGGLLQLLDSTIGASVFEDDFFKSFFSVEYKNSTIDNYAL
;
A
#
# COMPACT_ATOMS: atom_id res chain seq x y z
N MET A 1 -21.08 -1.49 21.68
CA MET A 1 -19.63 -1.58 21.47
C MET A 1 -18.94 -1.50 22.82
N ARG A 2 -18.03 -2.42 23.17
CA ARG A 2 -17.35 -2.42 24.49
C ARG A 2 -16.33 -1.29 24.54
N ALA A 3 -16.09 -0.68 25.70
CA ALA A 3 -15.02 0.31 25.85
C ALA A 3 -13.77 -0.36 26.44
N LEU A 4 -12.64 -0.35 25.73
CA LEU A 4 -11.38 -0.95 26.18
C LEU A 4 -10.34 0.12 26.54
N SER A 5 -9.55 -0.16 27.57
CA SER A 5 -8.32 0.59 27.88
C SER A 5 -7.15 0.03 27.06
N GLN A 6 -6.04 0.77 27.00
CA GLN A 6 -4.80 0.30 26.38
C GLN A 6 -4.32 -1.04 26.96
N SER A 7 -4.41 -1.22 28.29
CA SER A 7 -3.98 -2.47 28.94
C SER A 7 -4.77 -3.69 28.48
N ASN A 8 -6.07 -3.55 28.20
CA ASN A 8 -6.87 -4.66 27.67
C ASN A 8 -6.54 -4.93 26.20
N PHE A 9 -6.31 -3.89 25.40
CA PHE A 9 -5.86 -4.05 24.02
C PHE A 9 -4.50 -4.75 23.92
N LEU A 10 -3.56 -4.39 24.80
CA LEU A 10 -2.27 -5.08 24.94
C LEU A 10 -2.46 -6.57 25.18
N LYS A 11 -3.34 -6.97 26.12
CA LYS A 11 -3.64 -8.39 26.37
C LYS A 11 -4.19 -9.09 25.13
N ILE A 12 -4.99 -8.42 24.31
CA ILE A 12 -5.48 -8.97 23.05
C ILE A 12 -4.31 -9.27 22.11
N ILE A 13 -3.47 -8.28 21.79
CA ILE A 13 -2.39 -8.44 20.81
C ILE A 13 -1.23 -9.33 21.31
N GLU A 14 -1.09 -9.49 22.63
CA GLU A 14 -0.21 -10.47 23.27
C GLU A 14 -0.80 -11.90 23.30
N GLY A 15 -2.04 -12.09 22.80
CA GLY A 15 -2.70 -13.39 22.76
C GLY A 15 -3.19 -13.89 24.13
N LYS A 16 -3.30 -13.01 25.12
CA LYS A 16 -3.72 -13.32 26.51
C LYS A 16 -5.22 -13.17 26.71
N ASP A 17 -5.94 -12.57 25.77
CA ASP A 17 -7.39 -12.42 25.80
C ASP A 17 -8.08 -13.52 24.96
N TYR A 18 -8.34 -14.66 25.59
CA TYR A 18 -9.00 -15.81 24.93
C TYR A 18 -10.44 -15.52 24.51
N ASP A 19 -11.17 -14.64 25.22
CA ASP A 19 -12.54 -14.26 24.82
C ASP A 19 -12.49 -13.56 23.46
N PHE A 20 -11.57 -12.60 23.29
CA PHE A 20 -11.39 -11.94 22.01
C PHE A 20 -10.92 -12.91 20.92
N LEU A 21 -9.92 -13.74 21.20
CA LEU A 21 -9.38 -14.70 20.24
C LEU A 21 -10.43 -15.68 19.71
N ILE A 22 -11.36 -16.14 20.56
CA ILE A 22 -12.39 -17.11 20.20
C ILE A 22 -13.60 -16.42 19.55
N ASN A 23 -14.07 -15.32 20.15
CA ASN A 23 -15.37 -14.76 19.81
C ASN A 23 -15.31 -13.52 18.91
N GLY A 24 -14.20 -12.78 18.90
CA GLY A 24 -14.02 -11.56 18.10
C GLY A 24 -15.11 -10.51 18.37
N PHE A 25 -14.94 -9.66 19.38
CA PHE A 25 -15.95 -8.66 19.73
C PHE A 25 -15.57 -7.23 19.34
N ALA A 26 -16.57 -6.44 18.96
CA ALA A 26 -16.42 -5.03 18.62
C ALA A 26 -16.14 -4.15 19.86
N PHE A 27 -15.15 -3.26 19.76
CA PHE A 27 -14.80 -2.34 20.84
C PHE A 27 -14.42 -0.93 20.36
N SER A 28 -14.45 0.02 21.28
CA SER A 28 -13.89 1.35 21.15
C SER A 28 -12.78 1.50 22.18
N LEU A 29 -11.59 1.90 21.75
CA LEU A 29 -10.55 2.33 22.69
C LEU A 29 -10.96 3.66 23.33
N LYS A 30 -10.70 3.78 24.62
CA LYS A 30 -10.99 5.00 25.39
C LYS A 30 -9.93 6.08 25.18
N GLU A 31 -8.75 5.69 24.76
CA GLU A 31 -7.55 6.51 24.68
C GLU A 31 -6.69 6.06 23.49
N SER A 32 -5.78 6.93 23.04
CA SER A 32 -4.74 6.59 22.08
C SER A 32 -3.87 5.45 22.61
N VAL A 33 -3.49 4.53 21.74
CA VAL A 33 -2.59 3.42 22.08
C VAL A 33 -1.25 3.66 21.44
N HIS A 34 -0.22 3.74 22.26
CA HIS A 34 1.18 3.81 21.84
C HIS A 34 1.91 2.56 22.32
N LEU A 35 2.40 1.79 21.36
CA LEU A 35 3.19 0.58 21.58
C LEU A 35 4.62 0.88 21.14
N SER A 36 5.57 0.86 22.06
CA SER A 36 6.97 1.12 21.76
C SER A 36 7.87 0.03 22.30
N ASN A 37 8.93 -0.30 21.55
CA ASN A 37 9.97 -1.26 21.96
C ASN A 37 9.40 -2.65 22.36
N GLY A 38 8.29 -3.07 21.73
CA GLY A 38 7.57 -4.29 22.06
C GLY A 38 7.89 -5.46 21.13
N GLN A 39 7.69 -6.69 21.63
CA GLN A 39 7.66 -7.91 20.82
C GLN A 39 6.25 -8.50 20.87
N PHE A 40 5.50 -8.32 19.80
CA PHE A 40 4.11 -8.76 19.67
C PHE A 40 4.05 -9.99 18.77
N HIS A 41 4.60 -11.08 19.31
CA HIS A 41 4.66 -12.34 18.62
C HIS A 41 3.43 -13.20 18.95
N SER A 42 2.68 -13.56 17.91
CA SER A 42 1.55 -14.46 18.04
C SER A 42 1.34 -15.22 16.74
N PRO A 43 1.07 -16.53 16.80
CA PRO A 43 0.68 -17.31 15.63
C PRO A 43 -0.75 -16.99 15.17
N HIS A 44 -1.51 -16.22 15.96
CA HIS A 44 -2.88 -15.88 15.66
C HIS A 44 -2.99 -14.73 14.67
N ILE A 45 -4.00 -14.81 13.81
CA ILE A 45 -4.46 -13.69 12.99
C ILE A 45 -5.50 -12.93 13.83
N TYR A 46 -5.24 -11.66 14.09
CA TYR A 46 -6.14 -10.82 14.88
C TYR A 46 -7.12 -10.10 13.96
N HIS A 47 -8.40 -10.46 14.10
CA HIS A 47 -9.49 -9.83 13.36
C HIS A 47 -10.21 -8.79 14.23
N PHE A 48 -9.92 -7.51 13.97
CA PHE A 48 -10.58 -6.38 14.61
C PHE A 48 -11.76 -5.95 13.75
N LYS A 49 -12.97 -6.39 14.10
CA LYS A 49 -14.19 -6.07 13.35
C LYS A 49 -15.01 -5.01 14.06
N ASN A 50 -15.48 -4.01 13.33
CA ASN A 50 -16.34 -2.93 13.83
C ASN A 50 -15.73 -2.20 15.04
N CYS A 51 -14.41 -1.97 15.03
CA CYS A 51 -13.71 -1.35 16.15
C CYS A 51 -13.44 0.14 15.91
N ARG A 52 -13.25 0.90 17.00
CA ARG A 52 -12.93 2.33 16.95
C ARG A 52 -11.66 2.62 17.73
N PHE A 53 -10.76 3.33 17.09
CA PHE A 53 -9.45 3.70 17.62
C PHE A 53 -9.33 5.22 17.50
N PRO A 54 -9.06 5.95 18.59
CA PRO A 54 -8.60 7.32 18.46
C PRO A 54 -7.29 7.31 17.66
N GLU A 55 -6.26 6.67 18.19
CA GLU A 55 -4.95 6.54 17.55
C GLU A 55 -4.36 5.16 17.88
N LEU A 56 -3.65 4.56 16.93
CA LEU A 56 -2.84 3.36 17.11
C LEU A 56 -1.45 3.61 16.55
N VAL A 57 -0.49 3.83 17.44
CA VAL A 57 0.91 4.07 17.08
C VAL A 57 1.76 2.89 17.56
N VAL A 58 2.49 2.28 16.65
CA VAL A 58 3.47 1.24 16.95
C VAL A 58 4.84 1.68 16.46
N SER A 59 5.80 1.75 17.38
CA SER A 59 7.16 2.20 17.10
C SER A 59 8.20 1.22 17.63
N GLU A 60 9.32 1.08 16.89
CA GLU A 60 10.50 0.33 17.34
C GLU A 60 10.17 -1.11 17.81
N SER A 61 9.16 -1.73 17.21
CA SER A 61 8.59 -2.99 17.68
C SER A 61 8.70 -4.09 16.64
N ASP A 62 8.54 -5.34 17.10
CA ASP A 62 8.42 -6.50 16.22
C ASP A 62 7.00 -7.07 16.31
N ILE A 63 6.23 -6.87 15.24
CA ILE A 63 4.85 -7.31 15.08
C ILE A 63 4.85 -8.50 14.12
N SER A 64 5.12 -9.70 14.63
CA SER A 64 5.08 -10.91 13.78
C SER A 64 3.68 -11.46 13.57
N SER A 65 2.69 -10.93 14.28
CA SER A 65 1.28 -11.28 14.12
C SER A 65 0.63 -10.57 12.93
N HIS A 66 -0.40 -11.20 12.36
CA HIS A 66 -1.18 -10.64 11.26
C HIS A 66 -2.40 -9.90 11.81
N TRP A 67 -2.54 -8.61 11.50
CA TRP A 67 -3.67 -7.79 11.94
C TRP A 67 -4.59 -7.46 10.77
N ILE A 68 -5.87 -7.76 10.92
CA ILE A 68 -6.92 -7.46 9.94
C ILE A 68 -7.94 -6.55 10.61
N PHE A 69 -8.10 -5.35 10.07
CA PHE A 69 -9.07 -4.37 10.51
C PHE A 69 -10.22 -4.30 9.51
N GLU A 70 -11.42 -4.67 9.94
CA GLU A 70 -12.61 -4.71 9.09
C GLU A 70 -13.68 -3.76 9.65
N ASN A 71 -14.20 -2.85 8.83
CA ASN A 71 -15.22 -1.86 9.22
C ASN A 71 -14.80 -1.02 10.45
N CYS A 72 -13.52 -0.65 10.53
CA CYS A 72 -12.97 0.10 11.65
C CYS A 72 -12.88 1.61 11.36
N GLN A 73 -12.77 2.40 12.43
CA GLN A 73 -12.55 3.84 12.35
C GLN A 73 -11.30 4.23 13.13
N PHE A 74 -10.45 5.05 12.51
CA PHE A 74 -9.21 5.55 13.07
C PHE A 74 -9.09 7.06 12.81
N ASN A 75 -8.67 7.84 13.80
CA ASN A 75 -8.13 9.16 13.49
C ASN A 75 -6.69 9.00 12.97
N GLU A 76 -5.88 8.18 13.62
CA GLU A 76 -4.50 7.90 13.21
C GLU A 76 -4.13 6.42 13.37
N VAL A 77 -3.39 5.90 12.39
CA VAL A 77 -2.60 4.68 12.53
C VAL A 77 -1.18 4.97 12.06
N ALA A 78 -0.20 4.74 12.92
CA ALA A 78 1.20 4.90 12.58
C ALA A 78 2.00 3.63 12.92
N ILE A 79 2.69 3.08 11.95
CA ILE A 79 3.61 1.94 12.12
C ILE A 79 5.01 2.39 11.68
N GLU A 80 5.88 2.56 12.67
CA GLU A 80 7.15 3.26 12.51
C GLU A 80 8.33 2.43 12.98
N SER A 81 9.42 2.42 12.22
CA SER A 81 10.70 1.81 12.65
C SER A 81 10.56 0.38 13.18
N SER A 82 9.59 -0.38 12.66
CA SER A 82 9.15 -1.66 13.20
C SER A 82 9.34 -2.78 12.18
N ARG A 83 9.52 -4.01 12.65
CA ARG A 83 9.35 -5.20 11.82
C ARG A 83 7.90 -5.61 11.89
N VAL A 84 7.28 -5.86 10.75
CA VAL A 84 5.84 -6.08 10.67
C VAL A 84 5.58 -7.23 9.73
N ALA A 85 4.75 -8.18 10.14
CA ALA A 85 4.25 -9.22 9.27
C ALA A 85 3.21 -8.63 8.31
N ASN A 86 1.93 -8.92 8.49
CA ASN A 86 0.90 -8.46 7.57
C ASN A 86 -0.11 -7.57 8.31
N ILE A 87 -0.50 -6.47 7.66
CA ILE A 87 -1.57 -5.59 8.12
C ILE A 87 -2.54 -5.38 6.97
N GLU A 88 -3.83 -5.57 7.24
CA GLU A 88 -4.89 -5.42 6.27
C GLU A 88 -5.97 -4.47 6.81
N PHE A 89 -6.42 -3.55 5.95
CA PHE A 89 -7.54 -2.66 6.21
C PHE A 89 -8.62 -2.90 5.16
N GLU A 90 -9.81 -3.23 5.62
CA GLU A 90 -10.99 -3.47 4.78
C GLU A 90 -12.16 -2.62 5.27
N ASN A 91 -12.80 -1.87 4.36
CA ASN A 91 -13.97 -1.04 4.67
C ASN A 91 -13.75 -0.06 5.84
N CYS A 92 -12.51 0.41 6.02
CA CYS A 92 -12.15 1.30 7.12
C CYS A 92 -12.26 2.79 6.75
N VAL A 93 -12.44 3.63 7.77
CA VAL A 93 -12.30 5.08 7.65
C VAL A 93 -11.10 5.50 8.48
N ILE A 94 -10.08 6.08 7.83
CA ILE A 94 -8.80 6.42 8.44
C ILE A 94 -8.46 7.87 8.07
N SER A 95 -8.28 8.75 9.05
CA SER A 95 -7.86 10.12 8.71
C SER A 95 -6.37 10.17 8.33
N ASP A 96 -5.49 9.58 9.13
CA ASP A 96 -4.05 9.47 8.80
C ASP A 96 -3.54 8.03 8.93
N LEU A 97 -2.93 7.50 7.86
CA LEU A 97 -2.26 6.20 7.83
C LEU A 97 -0.78 6.41 7.48
N VAL A 98 0.08 6.22 8.46
CA VAL A 98 1.53 6.38 8.35
C VAL A 98 2.22 5.04 8.50
N TYR A 99 3.06 4.68 7.53
CA TYR A 99 3.83 3.45 7.52
C TYR A 99 5.27 3.76 7.08
N LYS A 100 6.17 3.98 8.03
CA LYS A 100 7.48 4.56 7.72
C LYS A 100 8.67 3.94 8.43
N PHE A 101 9.83 4.01 7.78
CA PHE A 101 11.13 3.58 8.32
C PHE A 101 11.17 2.12 8.77
N ASN A 102 10.26 1.27 8.29
CA ASN A 102 10.23 -0.12 8.69
C ASN A 102 11.36 -0.88 7.97
N PRO A 103 12.30 -1.49 8.70
CA PRO A 103 13.43 -2.21 8.10
C PRO A 103 12.98 -3.46 7.32
N ASP A 104 11.87 -4.07 7.74
CA ASP A 104 11.26 -5.23 7.10
C ASP A 104 9.74 -5.17 7.27
N ALA A 105 9.05 -4.70 6.23
CA ALA A 105 7.60 -4.65 6.17
C ALA A 105 7.07 -5.87 5.40
N GLY A 106 6.13 -6.62 5.95
CA GLY A 106 5.48 -7.66 5.16
C GLY A 106 4.43 -7.04 4.23
N ALA A 107 3.21 -7.58 4.24
CA ALA A 107 2.14 -7.10 3.37
C ALA A 107 1.32 -6.00 4.05
N LEU A 108 1.19 -4.84 3.40
CA LEU A 108 0.15 -3.86 3.70
C LEU A 108 -0.93 -3.95 2.62
N ARG A 109 -2.16 -4.29 3.01
CA ARG A 109 -3.31 -4.33 2.11
C ARG A 109 -4.37 -3.33 2.52
N ILE A 110 -4.88 -2.57 1.56
CA ILE A 110 -5.90 -1.54 1.76
C ILE A 110 -7.00 -1.75 0.72
N HIS A 111 -8.22 -2.06 1.16
CA HIS A 111 -9.35 -2.33 0.28
C HIS A 111 -10.63 -1.66 0.75
N ALA A 112 -11.34 -1.00 -0.17
CA ALA A 112 -12.62 -0.34 0.10
C ALA A 112 -12.58 0.66 1.28
N CYS A 113 -11.43 1.28 1.53
CA CYS A 113 -11.23 2.23 2.62
C CYS A 113 -11.43 3.68 2.16
N LYS A 114 -11.84 4.55 3.08
CA LYS A 114 -11.67 5.99 2.96
C LYS A 114 -10.44 6.41 3.76
N ILE A 115 -9.45 7.01 3.08
CA ILE A 115 -8.22 7.49 3.71
C ILE A 115 -7.96 8.93 3.30
N ASP A 116 -7.92 9.86 4.26
CA ASP A 116 -7.66 11.27 3.97
C ASP A 116 -6.16 11.49 3.68
N HIS A 117 -5.28 10.90 4.49
CA HIS A 117 -3.83 10.97 4.31
C HIS A 117 -3.17 9.60 4.41
N LEU A 118 -2.35 9.24 3.42
CA LEU A 118 -1.57 8.00 3.39
C LEU A 118 -0.10 8.30 3.12
N GLU A 119 0.77 7.92 4.05
CA GLU A 119 2.22 7.97 3.92
C GLU A 119 2.84 6.59 4.03
N TYR A 120 3.49 6.13 2.97
CA TYR A 120 4.29 4.90 2.96
C TYR A 120 5.74 5.28 2.62
N LEU A 121 6.58 5.46 3.64
CA LEU A 121 7.84 6.20 3.50
C LEU A 121 9.05 5.41 3.98
N SER A 122 10.09 5.33 3.16
CA SER A 122 11.41 4.88 3.59
C SER A 122 11.43 3.48 4.22
N ASN A 123 10.55 2.58 3.77
CA ASN A 123 10.57 1.18 4.19
C ASN A 123 11.66 0.45 3.39
N SER A 124 12.71 -0.01 4.09
CA SER A 124 13.90 -0.58 3.46
C SER A 124 13.56 -1.80 2.60
N LYS A 125 12.76 -2.70 3.16
CA LYS A 125 12.20 -3.88 2.49
C LYS A 125 10.70 -3.92 2.64
N PHE A 126 10.02 -4.41 1.61
CA PHE A 126 8.62 -4.77 1.73
C PHE A 126 8.24 -6.00 0.91
N HIS A 127 7.34 -6.83 1.43
CA HIS A 127 6.80 -7.96 0.66
C HIS A 127 5.72 -7.49 -0.32
N SER A 128 4.68 -6.80 0.16
CA SER A 128 3.60 -6.33 -0.70
C SER A 128 3.02 -5.03 -0.20
N LEU A 129 2.81 -4.08 -1.10
CA LEU A 129 1.97 -2.92 -0.87
C LEU A 129 0.81 -2.97 -1.87
N HIS A 130 -0.37 -3.30 -1.38
CA HIS A 130 -1.57 -3.48 -2.18
C HIS A 130 -2.61 -2.42 -1.81
N ILE A 131 -2.77 -1.43 -2.69
CA ILE A 131 -3.83 -0.42 -2.60
C ILE A 131 -4.90 -0.80 -3.62
N GLY A 132 -5.93 -1.49 -3.14
CA GLY A 132 -6.98 -2.12 -3.94
C GLY A 132 -7.99 -1.15 -4.55
N CYS A 133 -8.99 -1.71 -5.23
CA CYS A 133 -10.11 -0.94 -5.77
C CYS A 133 -11.12 -0.53 -4.67
N ASN A 134 -12.08 0.32 -5.02
CA ASN A 134 -13.07 0.94 -4.12
C ASN A 134 -12.51 1.85 -3.00
N ASN A 135 -11.20 2.13 -3.02
CA ASN A 135 -10.61 3.08 -2.10
C ASN A 135 -10.98 4.53 -2.49
N LEU A 136 -11.26 5.37 -1.50
CA LEU A 136 -11.34 6.82 -1.63
C LEU A 136 -10.13 7.43 -0.92
N LEU A 137 -9.15 7.89 -1.69
CA LEU A 137 -7.87 8.39 -1.20
C LEU A 137 -7.71 9.87 -1.52
N ASP A 138 -7.54 10.75 -0.52
CA ASP A 138 -7.33 12.17 -0.81
C ASP A 138 -5.87 12.46 -1.17
N LYS A 139 -4.94 12.34 -0.21
CA LYS A 139 -3.51 12.61 -0.41
C LYS A 139 -2.65 11.39 -0.09
N VAL A 140 -1.91 10.90 -1.09
CA VAL A 140 -1.05 9.71 -0.95
C VAL A 140 0.39 10.00 -1.35
N ASN A 141 1.33 9.67 -0.46
CA ASN A 141 2.76 9.73 -0.69
C ASN A 141 3.41 8.35 -0.45
N ILE A 142 4.02 7.78 -1.48
CA ILE A 142 4.78 6.52 -1.41
C ILE A 142 6.21 6.83 -1.85
N LEU A 143 7.12 7.03 -0.89
CA LEU A 143 8.45 7.61 -1.18
C LEU A 143 9.59 6.77 -0.61
N ASN A 144 10.64 6.54 -1.39
CA ASN A 144 11.90 5.89 -0.98
C ASN A 144 11.76 4.45 -0.45
N ASN A 145 10.96 3.60 -1.10
CA ASN A 145 10.67 2.25 -0.60
C ASN A 145 11.36 1.14 -1.39
N GLY A 146 11.77 0.09 -0.68
CA GLY A 146 12.30 -1.13 -1.28
C GLY A 146 13.75 -1.03 -1.74
N ILE A 147 14.54 -0.08 -1.23
CA ILE A 147 15.95 0.06 -1.58
C ILE A 147 16.74 -1.24 -1.37
N ASP A 148 16.33 -2.04 -0.38
CA ASP A 148 16.96 -3.32 -0.03
C ASP A 148 16.12 -4.54 -0.50
N ASN A 149 15.12 -4.35 -1.38
CA ASN A 149 14.30 -5.44 -1.91
C ASN A 149 15.14 -6.34 -2.84
N THR A 150 15.65 -7.44 -2.30
CA THR A 150 16.38 -8.48 -3.05
C THR A 150 15.51 -9.66 -3.46
N SER A 151 14.33 -9.82 -2.84
CA SER A 151 13.37 -10.89 -3.10
C SER A 151 12.15 -10.42 -3.89
N THR A 152 11.22 -11.34 -4.16
CA THR A 152 9.90 -11.05 -4.75
C THR A 152 9.16 -10.03 -3.89
N SER A 153 8.89 -8.87 -4.48
CA SER A 153 8.17 -7.76 -3.86
C SER A 153 7.14 -7.21 -4.85
N GLU A 154 5.94 -6.91 -4.38
CA GLU A 154 4.82 -6.53 -5.23
C GLU A 154 4.24 -5.18 -4.81
N PHE A 155 4.09 -4.28 -5.79
CA PHE A 155 3.34 -3.04 -5.63
C PHE A 155 2.10 -3.09 -6.51
N TYR A 156 0.92 -2.91 -5.93
CA TYR A 156 -0.35 -2.88 -6.64
C TYR A 156 -1.13 -1.61 -6.29
N LEU A 157 -1.63 -0.93 -7.32
CA LEU A 157 -2.38 0.33 -7.19
C LEU A 157 -3.61 0.32 -8.12
N CYS A 158 -4.82 0.25 -7.54
CA CYS A 158 -6.11 0.36 -8.23
C CYS A 158 -7.08 1.38 -7.59
N PRO A 159 -6.69 2.61 -7.22
CA PRO A 159 -7.64 3.53 -6.62
C PRO A 159 -8.56 4.11 -7.70
N GLU A 160 -9.86 3.88 -7.57
CA GLU A 160 -10.86 4.41 -8.50
C GLU A 160 -11.12 5.92 -8.29
N LYS A 161 -10.95 6.39 -7.04
CA LYS A 161 -11.23 7.78 -6.65
C LYS A 161 -10.09 8.33 -5.81
N PHE A 162 -9.30 9.23 -6.41
CA PHE A 162 -8.24 9.94 -5.71
C PHE A 162 -7.95 11.32 -6.27
N ASN A 163 -7.51 12.24 -5.41
CA ASN A 163 -7.12 13.59 -5.84
C ASN A 163 -5.68 13.62 -6.34
N ALA A 164 -4.73 13.13 -5.54
CA ALA A 164 -3.32 13.08 -5.91
C ALA A 164 -2.59 11.89 -5.27
N ILE A 165 -1.89 11.12 -6.12
CA ILE A 165 -0.99 10.05 -5.69
C ILE A 165 0.41 10.33 -6.23
N ARG A 166 1.38 10.33 -5.33
CA ARG A 166 2.80 10.50 -5.65
C ARG A 166 3.57 9.25 -5.24
N VAL A 167 4.20 8.60 -6.21
CA VAL A 167 5.08 7.45 -6.00
C VAL A 167 6.48 7.80 -6.49
N GLU A 168 7.46 7.78 -5.60
CA GLU A 168 8.85 8.08 -5.96
C GLU A 168 9.85 7.13 -5.35
N ARG A 169 10.90 6.80 -6.09
CA ARG A 169 12.03 5.98 -5.61
C ARG A 169 11.52 4.67 -5.01
N LEU A 170 10.73 3.95 -5.79
CA LEU A 170 10.18 2.65 -5.45
C LEU A 170 10.96 1.57 -6.18
N THR A 171 11.39 0.55 -5.46
CA THR A 171 12.00 -0.66 -6.04
C THR A 171 11.16 -1.88 -5.67
N ALA A 172 10.61 -2.58 -6.66
CA ALA A 172 9.78 -3.76 -6.50
C ALA A 172 10.10 -4.80 -7.59
N SER A 173 9.78 -6.08 -7.38
CA SER A 173 9.87 -7.07 -8.48
C SER A 173 8.78 -6.85 -9.51
N LYS A 174 7.55 -6.60 -9.02
CA LYS A 174 6.39 -6.34 -9.86
C LYS A 174 5.70 -5.05 -9.41
N MET A 175 5.30 -4.26 -10.39
CA MET A 175 4.44 -3.12 -10.24
C MET A 175 3.21 -3.28 -11.13
N GLU A 176 2.02 -3.21 -10.54
CA GLU A 176 0.75 -3.27 -11.26
C GLU A 176 -0.10 -2.03 -10.97
N ILE A 177 -0.54 -1.38 -12.04
CA ILE A 177 -1.53 -0.31 -12.01
C ILE A 177 -2.82 -0.84 -12.62
N GLY A 178 -3.88 -0.92 -11.81
CA GLY A 178 -5.17 -1.50 -12.18
C GLY A 178 -6.18 -0.52 -12.77
N THR A 179 -5.94 0.78 -12.65
CA THR A 179 -6.66 1.87 -13.32
C THR A 179 -5.92 3.18 -13.07
N PHE A 180 -6.14 4.19 -13.91
CA PHE A 180 -5.65 5.55 -13.64
C PHE A 180 -6.64 6.39 -12.84
N GLY A 181 -7.90 5.98 -12.68
CA GLY A 181 -8.95 6.83 -12.12
C GLY A 181 -9.32 8.00 -13.04
N GLU A 182 -10.57 8.45 -13.01
CA GLU A 182 -11.00 9.62 -13.78
C GLU A 182 -10.65 10.92 -13.04
N TYR A 183 -10.17 11.94 -13.78
CA TYR A 183 -9.84 13.28 -13.25
C TYR A 183 -8.78 13.31 -12.15
N SER A 184 -7.96 12.27 -12.09
CA SER A 184 -6.97 12.05 -11.04
C SER A 184 -5.58 12.58 -11.45
N ASN A 185 -4.71 12.80 -10.45
CA ASN A 185 -3.29 13.12 -10.66
C ASN A 185 -2.41 11.99 -10.12
N LEU A 186 -1.78 11.23 -11.02
CA LEU A 186 -0.87 10.14 -10.67
C LEU A 186 0.55 10.47 -11.17
N PHE A 187 1.47 10.61 -10.23
CA PHE A 187 2.87 10.89 -10.53
C PHE A 187 3.77 9.75 -10.08
N LEU A 188 4.51 9.17 -11.01
CA LEU A 188 5.47 8.10 -10.79
C LEU A 188 6.86 8.53 -11.24
N ASN A 189 7.84 8.47 -10.35
CA ASN A 189 9.21 8.89 -10.66
C ASN A 189 10.26 7.96 -10.03
N GLU A 190 11.32 7.66 -10.77
CA GLU A 190 12.45 6.85 -10.27
C GLU A 190 11.97 5.48 -9.76
N ILE A 191 11.23 4.75 -10.60
CA ILE A 191 10.68 3.44 -10.27
C ILE A 191 11.54 2.35 -10.90
N HIS A 192 11.94 1.37 -10.10
CA HIS A 192 12.65 0.18 -10.56
C HIS A 192 11.77 -1.06 -10.39
N ALA A 193 11.30 -1.64 -11.50
CA ALA A 193 10.47 -2.85 -11.48
C ALA A 193 10.72 -3.74 -12.70
N ASP A 194 10.96 -5.04 -12.47
CA ASP A 194 11.22 -6.01 -13.55
C ASP A 194 9.96 -6.33 -14.36
N HIS A 195 8.78 -6.26 -13.73
CA HIS A 195 7.49 -6.36 -14.40
C HIS A 195 6.64 -5.13 -14.09
N LEU A 196 6.34 -4.34 -15.12
CA LEU A 196 5.35 -3.28 -15.09
C LEU A 196 4.09 -3.74 -15.81
N LEU A 197 2.98 -3.84 -15.10
CA LEU A 197 1.68 -4.21 -15.63
C LEU A 197 0.71 -3.04 -15.55
N LEU A 198 0.18 -2.63 -16.69
CA LEU A 198 -0.89 -1.64 -16.81
C LEU A 198 -2.16 -2.37 -17.26
N ARG A 199 -3.18 -2.38 -16.42
CA ARG A 199 -4.45 -3.07 -16.66
C ARG A 199 -5.58 -2.05 -16.59
N ASN A 200 -6.53 -2.09 -17.53
CA ASN A 200 -7.71 -1.21 -17.55
C ASN A 200 -7.37 0.29 -17.39
N CYS A 201 -6.24 0.72 -17.98
CA CYS A 201 -5.72 2.07 -17.85
C CYS A 201 -6.11 2.92 -19.07
N HIS A 202 -6.83 4.02 -18.84
CA HIS A 202 -7.30 4.92 -19.89
C HIS A 202 -6.90 6.37 -19.58
N SER A 203 -6.01 6.96 -20.38
CA SER A 203 -5.38 8.24 -20.02
C SER A 203 -6.18 9.50 -20.39
N LYS A 204 -7.28 9.37 -21.14
CA LYS A 204 -8.00 10.50 -21.77
C LYS A 204 -8.44 11.60 -20.78
N ASN A 205 -8.78 11.21 -19.55
CA ASN A 205 -9.33 12.10 -18.53
C ASN A 205 -8.47 12.16 -17.26
N SER A 206 -7.23 11.70 -17.29
CA SER A 206 -6.35 11.61 -16.11
C SER A 206 -5.02 12.28 -16.39
N LYS A 207 -4.44 12.96 -15.39
CA LYS A 207 -3.07 13.48 -15.48
C LYS A 207 -2.11 12.46 -14.90
N VAL A 208 -1.50 11.67 -15.79
CA VAL A 208 -0.61 10.58 -15.40
C VAL A 208 0.78 10.82 -15.99
N VAL A 209 1.81 10.69 -15.15
CA VAL A 209 3.21 10.91 -15.55
C VAL A 209 4.05 9.75 -15.04
N PHE A 210 4.69 9.04 -15.97
CA PHE A 210 5.70 8.02 -15.72
C PHE A 210 7.07 8.58 -16.09
N LYS A 211 7.93 8.74 -15.09
CA LYS A 211 9.25 9.37 -15.22
C LYS A 211 10.36 8.45 -14.70
N LYS A 212 11.45 8.32 -15.46
CA LYS A 212 12.63 7.49 -15.09
C LYS A 212 12.26 6.10 -14.58
N ILE A 213 11.42 5.39 -15.31
CA ILE A 213 11.00 4.02 -14.98
C ILE A 213 11.94 3.05 -15.69
N LYS A 214 12.47 2.06 -14.99
CA LYS A 214 13.36 1.05 -15.59
C LYS A 214 13.26 -0.31 -14.87
N PRO A 215 13.69 -1.40 -15.52
CA PRO A 215 13.86 -2.69 -14.84
C PRO A 215 14.91 -2.62 -13.72
N LYS A 216 14.85 -3.53 -12.75
CA LYS A 216 15.95 -3.72 -11.78
C LYS A 216 17.09 -4.49 -12.44
N SER A 217 16.75 -5.50 -13.24
CA SER A 217 17.72 -6.33 -13.95
C SER A 217 18.22 -5.69 -15.24
N GLU A 218 19.53 -5.75 -15.48
CA GLU A 218 20.15 -5.35 -16.75
C GLU A 218 19.77 -6.28 -17.92
N SER A 219 19.26 -7.49 -17.63
CA SER A 219 18.74 -8.42 -18.65
C SER A 219 17.43 -7.98 -19.29
N GLY A 220 16.87 -6.86 -18.82
CA GLY A 220 15.59 -6.32 -19.24
C GLY A 220 14.41 -6.71 -18.34
N GLY A 221 13.30 -6.02 -18.55
CA GLY A 221 12.04 -6.23 -17.87
C GLY A 221 10.89 -6.41 -18.85
N LEU A 222 9.68 -6.58 -18.33
CA LEU A 222 8.45 -6.68 -19.11
C LEU A 222 7.52 -5.51 -18.80
N LEU A 223 7.12 -4.77 -19.83
CA LEU A 223 5.94 -3.91 -19.80
C LEU A 223 4.78 -4.67 -20.45
N GLN A 224 3.73 -4.92 -19.69
CA GLN A 224 2.52 -5.57 -20.18
C GLN A 224 1.33 -4.61 -20.09
N LEU A 225 0.61 -4.46 -21.20
CA LEU A 225 -0.62 -3.68 -21.29
C LEU A 225 -1.81 -4.60 -21.54
N LEU A 226 -2.80 -4.57 -20.65
CA LEU A 226 -4.01 -5.36 -20.74
C LEU A 226 -5.24 -4.43 -20.73
N ASP A 227 -6.08 -4.54 -21.75
CA ASP A 227 -7.34 -3.79 -21.88
C ASP A 227 -7.17 -2.27 -21.62
N SER A 228 -6.08 -1.67 -22.13
CA SER A 228 -5.65 -0.30 -21.80
C SER A 228 -5.45 0.59 -23.05
N THR A 229 -5.77 1.87 -22.94
CA THR A 229 -5.55 2.88 -24.00
C THR A 229 -4.82 4.08 -23.41
N ILE A 230 -3.54 4.21 -23.74
CA ILE A 230 -2.63 5.15 -23.08
C ILE A 230 -2.04 6.12 -24.10
N GLY A 231 -2.10 7.42 -23.86
CA GLY A 231 -1.40 8.40 -24.69
C GLY A 231 0.11 8.33 -24.48
N ALA A 232 0.89 8.43 -25.57
CA ALA A 232 2.35 8.46 -25.50
C ALA A 232 2.91 9.47 -24.48
N SER A 233 2.24 10.61 -24.31
CA SER A 233 2.61 11.70 -23.39
C SER A 233 2.62 11.32 -21.90
N VAL A 234 2.07 10.16 -21.54
CA VAL A 234 2.14 9.62 -20.18
C VAL A 234 3.57 9.21 -19.83
N PHE A 235 4.38 8.83 -20.82
CA PHE A 235 5.76 8.39 -20.68
C PHE A 235 6.74 9.49 -21.09
N GLU A 236 7.97 9.46 -20.56
CA GLU A 236 9.07 10.27 -21.09
C GLU A 236 9.54 9.76 -22.47
N ASP A 237 10.10 10.64 -23.30
CA ASP A 237 10.48 10.37 -24.69
C ASP A 237 11.44 9.18 -24.89
N ASP A 238 12.21 8.85 -23.85
CA ASP A 238 13.18 7.76 -23.83
C ASP A 238 12.70 6.51 -23.08
N PHE A 239 11.46 6.50 -22.57
CA PHE A 239 10.91 5.40 -21.80
C PHE A 239 11.01 4.06 -22.56
N PHE A 240 10.65 4.02 -23.84
CA PHE A 240 10.70 2.79 -24.64
C PHE A 240 12.09 2.45 -25.17
N LYS A 241 13.09 3.32 -24.95
CA LYS A 241 14.50 2.97 -25.14
C LYS A 241 15.07 2.23 -23.93
N SER A 242 14.34 2.20 -22.82
CA SER A 242 14.70 1.39 -21.66
C SER A 242 14.51 -0.11 -21.96
N PHE A 243 15.15 -0.98 -21.17
CA PHE A 243 15.25 -2.43 -21.40
C PHE A 243 13.93 -3.21 -21.21
N PHE A 244 12.76 -2.62 -21.46
CA PHE A 244 11.48 -3.33 -21.41
C PHE A 244 11.16 -4.01 -22.74
N SER A 245 10.83 -5.31 -22.72
CA SER A 245 9.99 -5.91 -23.74
C SER A 245 8.55 -5.42 -23.54
N VAL A 246 7.80 -5.20 -24.62
CA VAL A 246 6.44 -4.66 -24.54
C VAL A 246 5.44 -5.67 -25.09
N GLU A 247 4.45 -6.03 -24.29
CA GLU A 247 3.35 -6.91 -24.65
C GLU A 247 2.01 -6.19 -24.61
N TYR A 248 1.19 -6.42 -25.64
CA TYR A 248 -0.14 -5.84 -25.77
C TYR A 248 -1.22 -6.93 -25.79
N LYS A 249 -2.28 -6.74 -25.01
CA LYS A 249 -3.52 -7.51 -25.12
C LYS A 249 -4.70 -6.54 -25.08
N ASN A 250 -5.44 -6.46 -26.19
CA ASN A 250 -6.55 -5.50 -26.37
C ASN A 250 -6.17 -4.07 -25.95
N SER A 251 -4.94 -3.64 -26.26
CA SER A 251 -4.37 -2.39 -25.74
C SER A 251 -3.67 -1.59 -26.83
N THR A 252 -3.63 -0.28 -26.67
CA THR A 252 -2.93 0.65 -27.57
C THR A 252 -2.16 1.73 -26.80
N ILE A 253 -1.08 2.21 -27.42
CA ILE A 253 -0.42 3.44 -27.03
C ILE A 253 -0.56 4.44 -28.18
N ASP A 254 -1.35 5.49 -27.98
CA ASP A 254 -1.68 6.44 -29.04
C ASP A 254 -0.47 7.34 -29.34
N ASN A 255 -0.22 7.58 -30.64
CA ASN A 255 0.85 8.43 -31.18
C ASN A 255 2.31 7.95 -30.98
N TYR A 256 2.53 6.67 -30.64
CA TYR A 256 3.88 6.11 -30.71
C TYR A 256 4.16 5.57 -32.12
N ALA A 257 4.98 6.28 -32.90
CA ALA A 257 5.62 5.70 -34.07
C ALA A 257 6.80 4.86 -33.56
N LEU A 258 6.71 3.53 -33.70
CA LEU A 258 7.82 2.60 -33.43
C LEU A 258 9.00 2.87 -34.37
#